data_AF-A0A2W0B126-F1
#
_entry.id   AF-A0A2W0B126-F1
#
_cell.length_a   1.000
_cell.length_b   1.000
_cell.length_c   1.000
_cell.angle_alpha   90.00
_cell.angle_beta   90.00
_cell.angle_gamma   90.00
#
_symmetry.space_group_name_H-M   'P 1'
#
loop_
_entity.id
_entity.type
_entity.pdbx_description
1 polymer ?
#
loop_
_entity_poly.entity_id
_entity_poly.type
_entity_poly.pdbx_seq_one_letter_code
_entity_poly.pdbx_strand_id
1 'polypeptide(L)'
;MALLASRQLGRADRYVRRARLSLGAEAPRHKLTFMLEESLRLCSLPGEQEGRAYYFRYLRVEELPENGDREVWLSSFQQAVAKQAARAVPALLPGASASDAVYFLSEQDACEAFLMMLVARVTPTAWFWEHVSGVTGTFYAPAAATAIVKKLLATPPGWSAVAAAVFSVACNHQIAALLKVLPGHSISGWLRDLGPLSGGDVVPIRFSRSVLAFLLQAISTFGAESAQTLWLACLAVIRVRPSSLSEKSVVALAQASLRTIIADSSSPKEQSSDLRKAKTSQIVLESNAIHDGEILQADLRSVGSEEMPPPRELPAGENTDGAGLYFLLNALLRLEGEQKLSLLFLAQLFFRIALQAGIARDDPILSWARLVESESEPEEVDHRELRIWLLKIRRWCWRNGRISLPEIVRRPGSVTLTRTDLDVTLHMDAVDIRIR
;
A
#
# COMPACT_ATOMS: atom_id res chain seq x y z
N MET A 1 16.07 -15.72 -12.84
CA MET A 1 15.45 -14.45 -12.39
C MET A 1 14.18 -14.28 -13.20
N ALA A 2 13.00 -14.53 -12.61
CA ALA A 2 11.76 -14.14 -13.27
C ALA A 2 11.76 -12.61 -13.35
N LEU A 3 11.72 -12.06 -14.58
CA LEU A 3 11.48 -10.64 -14.81
C LEU A 3 10.11 -10.33 -14.19
N LEU A 4 10.11 -9.81 -12.96
CA LEU A 4 8.94 -9.17 -12.40
C LEU A 4 8.57 -8.07 -13.39
N ALA A 5 7.42 -8.20 -14.04
CA ALA A 5 6.94 -7.21 -15.00
C ALA A 5 7.00 -5.84 -14.32
N SER A 6 7.93 -5.00 -14.78
CA SER A 6 8.13 -3.65 -14.26
C SER A 6 6.81 -2.90 -14.39
N ARG A 7 6.43 -2.17 -13.34
CA ARG A 7 5.25 -1.29 -13.38
C ARG A 7 5.41 -0.36 -14.59
N GLN A 8 4.48 -0.44 -15.53
CA GLN A 8 4.27 0.64 -16.48
C GLN A 8 3.70 1.81 -15.69
N LEU A 9 4.47 2.90 -15.58
CA LEU A 9 3.95 4.15 -15.05
C LEU A 9 2.77 4.56 -15.95
N GLY A 10 1.60 4.69 -15.33
CA GLY A 10 0.43 5.14 -16.06
C GLY A 10 0.56 6.61 -16.39
N ARG A 11 -0.08 7.05 -17.47
CA ARG A 11 -0.22 8.47 -17.81
C ARG A 11 -0.82 9.32 -16.66
N ALA A 12 -1.62 8.70 -15.80
CA ALA A 12 -2.19 9.32 -14.60
C ALA A 12 -1.22 9.46 -13.41
N ASP A 13 -0.06 8.78 -13.45
CA ASP A 13 0.96 8.83 -12.40
C ASP A 13 1.94 10.01 -12.58
N ARG A 14 1.68 10.88 -13.58
CA ARG A 14 2.52 12.05 -13.86
C ARG A 14 2.29 13.13 -12.82
N TYR A 15 3.38 13.55 -12.19
CA TYR A 15 3.36 14.59 -11.17
C TYR A 15 4.07 15.85 -11.66
N VAL A 16 3.37 16.98 -11.58
CA VAL A 16 3.90 18.31 -11.90
C VAL A 16 3.95 19.11 -10.62
N ARG A 17 5.15 19.38 -10.10
CA ARG A 17 5.33 20.14 -8.86
C ARG A 17 4.83 21.58 -8.99
N ARG A 18 5.08 22.20 -10.14
CA ARG A 18 4.67 23.57 -10.44
C ARG A 18 4.52 23.76 -11.93
N ALA A 19 3.36 24.27 -12.35
CA ALA A 19 3.14 24.78 -13.70
C ALA A 19 3.11 26.31 -13.66
N ARG A 20 3.61 26.95 -14.71
CA ARG A 20 3.43 28.38 -14.95
C ARG A 20 2.99 28.54 -16.39
N LEU A 21 1.84 29.17 -16.58
CA LEU A 21 1.28 29.46 -17.89
C LEU A 21 1.18 30.98 -18.03
N SER A 22 1.88 31.52 -19.03
CA SER A 22 1.81 32.94 -19.39
C SER A 22 0.69 33.11 -20.41
N LEU A 23 -0.24 34.02 -20.14
CA LEU A 23 -1.48 34.18 -20.87
C LEU A 23 -1.70 35.65 -21.24
N GLY A 24 -2.30 35.91 -22.40
CA GLY A 24 -2.86 37.23 -22.72
C GLY A 24 -3.97 37.63 -21.75
N ALA A 25 -4.28 38.93 -21.69
CA ALA A 25 -5.21 39.49 -20.71
C ALA A 25 -6.61 38.85 -20.76
N GLU A 26 -7.08 38.53 -21.97
CA GLU A 26 -8.43 38.01 -22.23
C GLU A 26 -8.48 36.47 -22.36
N ALA A 27 -7.37 35.77 -22.12
CA ALA A 27 -7.30 34.33 -22.36
C ALA A 27 -8.12 33.53 -21.31
N PRO A 28 -8.91 32.53 -21.73
CA PRO A 28 -9.78 31.78 -20.83
C PRO A 28 -8.98 30.81 -19.94
N ARG A 29 -8.56 31.28 -18.77
CA ARG A 29 -7.66 30.57 -17.84
C ARG A 29 -8.06 29.11 -17.56
N HIS A 30 -9.34 28.87 -17.24
CA HIS A 30 -9.82 27.52 -16.92
C HIS A 30 -9.67 26.54 -18.09
N LYS A 31 -10.04 26.97 -19.30
CA LYS A 31 -9.88 26.16 -20.52
C LYS A 31 -8.42 25.81 -20.74
N LEU A 32 -7.52 26.78 -20.62
CA LEU A 32 -6.10 26.56 -20.92
C LEU A 32 -5.39 25.73 -19.84
N THR A 33 -5.79 25.85 -18.56
CA THR A 33 -5.33 24.95 -17.50
C THR A 33 -5.76 23.51 -17.77
N PHE A 34 -7.03 23.29 -18.13
CA PHE A 34 -7.51 21.95 -18.50
C PHE A 34 -6.72 21.37 -19.67
N MET A 35 -6.47 22.18 -20.70
CA MET A 35 -5.71 21.78 -21.89
C MET A 35 -4.25 21.44 -21.56
N LEU A 36 -3.63 22.18 -20.65
CA LEU A 36 -2.29 21.91 -20.14
C LEU A 36 -2.24 20.55 -19.43
N GLU A 37 -3.15 20.31 -18.49
CA GLU A 37 -3.21 19.07 -17.72
C GLU A 37 -3.47 17.86 -18.60
N GLU A 38 -4.44 17.98 -19.51
CA GLU A 38 -4.82 16.90 -20.41
C GLU A 38 -3.71 16.60 -21.42
N SER A 39 -3.04 17.62 -21.97
CA SER A 39 -1.90 17.42 -22.87
C SER A 39 -0.74 16.72 -22.16
N LEU A 40 -0.42 17.15 -20.94
CA LEU A 40 0.60 16.50 -20.10
C LEU A 40 0.23 15.07 -19.72
N ARG A 41 -1.06 14.76 -19.54
CA ARG A 41 -1.52 13.39 -19.30
C ARG A 41 -1.38 12.53 -20.55
N LEU A 42 -1.73 13.05 -21.72
CA LEU A 42 -1.81 12.28 -22.97
C LEU A 42 -0.49 12.08 -23.71
N CYS A 43 0.52 12.91 -23.47
CA CYS A 43 1.84 12.73 -24.08
C CYS A 43 2.36 11.31 -23.87
N SER A 44 3.29 10.84 -24.69
CA SER A 44 3.95 9.56 -24.52
C SER A 44 5.46 9.78 -24.39
N LEU A 45 6.08 9.08 -23.44
CA LEU A 45 7.53 9.14 -23.23
C LEU A 45 8.22 7.94 -23.87
N PRO A 46 9.44 8.10 -24.43
CA PRO A 46 10.20 6.98 -24.99
C PRO A 46 10.49 5.91 -23.92
N GLY A 47 10.14 4.65 -24.18
CA GLY A 47 10.35 3.56 -23.21
C GLY A 47 9.42 3.59 -21.99
N GLU A 48 8.40 4.45 -21.95
CA GLU A 48 7.39 4.47 -20.88
C GLU A 48 6.66 3.13 -20.77
N GLN A 49 6.37 2.49 -21.91
CA GLN A 49 5.77 1.16 -21.99
C GLN A 49 6.70 0.04 -21.46
N GLU A 50 8.00 0.30 -21.34
CA GLU A 50 8.96 -0.61 -20.72
C GLU A 50 9.08 -0.38 -19.20
N GLY A 51 8.39 0.64 -18.68
CA GLY A 51 8.40 1.06 -17.28
C GLY A 51 9.38 2.18 -16.96
N ARG A 52 10.05 2.77 -17.98
CA ARG A 52 11.05 3.83 -17.77
C ARG A 52 10.47 5.03 -17.02
N ALA A 53 11.17 5.45 -15.97
CA ALA A 53 10.76 6.58 -15.14
C ALA A 53 11.59 7.82 -15.49
N TYR A 54 10.92 8.88 -15.94
CA TYR A 54 11.55 10.16 -16.26
C TYR A 54 11.35 11.19 -15.15
N TYR A 55 12.40 11.98 -14.91
CA TYR A 55 12.35 13.16 -14.07
C TYR A 55 12.83 14.34 -14.90
N PHE A 56 12.02 15.40 -14.94
CA PHE A 56 12.35 16.64 -15.63
C PHE A 56 12.52 17.75 -14.60
N ARG A 57 13.65 18.45 -14.64
CA ARG A 57 13.89 19.63 -13.81
C ARG A 57 13.03 20.79 -14.30
N TYR A 58 13.03 20.98 -15.61
CA TYR A 58 12.24 21.97 -16.33
C TYR A 58 11.72 21.35 -17.63
N LEU A 59 10.46 21.64 -17.95
CA LEU A 59 9.88 21.37 -19.25
C LEU A 59 9.31 22.69 -19.77
N ARG A 60 9.88 23.18 -20.87
CA ARG A 60 9.45 24.43 -21.50
C ARG A 60 8.68 24.09 -22.77
N VAL A 61 7.44 24.56 -22.85
CA VAL A 61 6.59 24.45 -24.03
C VAL A 61 6.33 25.87 -24.51
N GLU A 62 6.72 26.16 -25.74
CA GLU A 62 6.65 27.48 -26.34
C GLU A 62 5.56 27.49 -27.42
N GLU A 63 5.13 28.69 -27.82
CA GLU A 63 4.20 28.88 -28.94
C GLU A 63 2.86 28.15 -28.79
N LEU A 64 2.34 28.07 -27.56
CA LEU A 64 1.01 27.51 -27.30
C LEU A 64 -0.07 28.49 -27.78
N PRO A 65 -0.91 28.13 -28.78
CA PRO A 65 -1.96 29.01 -29.27
C PRO A 65 -3.09 29.16 -28.25
N GLU A 66 -3.49 30.40 -27.94
CA GLU A 66 -4.60 30.70 -27.02
C GLU A 66 -5.95 30.13 -27.51
N ASN A 67 -6.14 30.10 -28.83
CA ASN A 67 -7.33 29.57 -29.49
C ASN A 67 -7.11 28.19 -30.12
N GLY A 68 -6.00 27.51 -29.79
CA GLY A 68 -5.75 26.17 -30.29
C GLY A 68 -6.77 25.15 -29.81
N ASP A 69 -7.00 24.15 -30.64
CA ASP A 69 -7.70 22.95 -30.24
C ASP A 69 -6.80 22.02 -29.41
N ARG A 70 -7.38 20.90 -28.96
CA ARG A 70 -6.71 19.91 -28.12
C ARG A 70 -5.54 19.24 -28.83
N GLU A 71 -5.63 19.07 -30.14
CA GLU A 71 -4.63 18.36 -30.92
C GLU A 71 -3.36 19.20 -31.05
N VAL A 72 -3.49 20.50 -31.31
CA VAL A 72 -2.34 21.42 -31.38
C VAL A 72 -1.61 21.48 -30.05
N TRP A 73 -2.35 21.64 -28.94
CA TRP A 73 -1.75 21.62 -27.59
C TRP A 73 -1.03 20.30 -27.30
N LEU A 74 -1.68 19.17 -27.56
CA LEU A 74 -1.08 17.85 -27.36
C LEU A 74 0.19 17.68 -28.20
N SER A 75 0.17 18.10 -29.46
CA SER A 75 1.32 18.03 -30.36
C SER A 75 2.50 18.86 -29.84
N SER A 76 2.27 20.10 -29.40
CA SER A 76 3.32 20.97 -28.84
C SER A 76 3.94 20.36 -27.57
N PHE A 77 3.11 19.83 -26.67
CA PHE A 77 3.62 19.14 -25.48
C PHE A 77 4.37 17.86 -25.84
N GLN A 78 3.86 17.06 -26.78
CA GLN A 78 4.50 15.83 -27.23
C GLN A 78 5.88 16.09 -27.84
N GLN A 79 6.00 17.15 -28.64
CA GLN A 79 7.27 17.58 -29.22
C GLN A 79 8.24 18.06 -28.14
N ALA A 80 7.79 18.89 -27.20
CA ALA A 80 8.63 19.39 -26.11
C ALA A 80 9.14 18.26 -25.21
N VAL A 81 8.24 17.34 -24.81
CA VAL A 81 8.56 16.16 -24.00
C VAL A 81 9.53 15.24 -24.74
N ALA A 82 9.29 14.95 -26.02
CA ALA A 82 10.17 14.11 -26.83
C ALA A 82 11.57 14.72 -26.96
N LYS A 83 11.66 16.03 -27.25
CA LYS A 83 12.93 16.76 -27.35
C LYS A 83 13.71 16.72 -26.04
N GLN A 84 13.03 16.89 -24.91
CA GLN A 84 13.66 16.86 -23.59
C GLN A 84 14.07 15.43 -23.20
N ALA A 85 13.22 14.44 -23.46
CA ALA A 85 13.51 13.03 -23.19
C ALA A 85 14.69 12.50 -24.03
N ALA A 86 14.86 12.98 -25.27
CA ALA A 86 16.00 12.63 -26.12
C ALA A 86 17.35 13.12 -25.56
N ARG A 87 17.33 14.13 -24.67
CA ARG A 87 18.51 14.66 -23.97
C ARG A 87 18.66 14.10 -22.56
N ALA A 88 17.73 13.25 -22.12
CA ALA A 88 17.76 12.71 -20.78
C ALA A 88 18.94 11.74 -20.61
N VAL A 89 19.63 11.85 -19.48
CA VAL A 89 20.76 10.98 -19.13
C VAL A 89 20.33 9.95 -18.07
N PRO A 90 20.92 8.75 -18.02
CA PRO A 90 20.70 7.83 -16.92
C PRO A 90 21.03 8.50 -15.58
N ALA A 91 20.12 8.42 -14.62
CA ALA A 91 20.24 9.15 -13.35
C ALA A 91 21.43 8.69 -12.47
N LEU A 92 21.95 7.49 -12.71
CA LEU A 92 23.10 6.92 -12.00
C LEU A 92 24.46 7.34 -12.58
N LEU A 93 24.50 8.04 -13.72
CA LEU A 93 25.77 8.50 -14.29
C LEU A 93 26.35 9.69 -13.50
N PRO A 94 27.69 9.77 -13.36
CA PRO A 94 28.35 10.98 -12.89
C PRO A 94 27.93 12.19 -13.73
N GLY A 95 27.52 13.27 -13.07
CA GLY A 95 27.07 14.51 -13.74
C GLY A 95 25.58 14.57 -14.07
N ALA A 96 24.78 13.52 -13.79
CA ALA A 96 23.33 13.54 -13.99
C ALA A 96 22.63 14.72 -13.28
N SER A 97 23.20 15.22 -12.17
CA SER A 97 22.71 16.40 -11.45
C SER A 97 22.72 17.70 -12.27
N ALA A 98 23.57 17.80 -13.28
CA ALA A 98 23.65 18.95 -14.18
C ALA A 98 22.65 18.88 -15.34
N SER A 99 22.07 17.71 -15.60
CA SER A 99 21.07 17.55 -16.67
C SER A 99 19.70 18.07 -16.24
N ASP A 100 18.96 18.64 -17.19
CA ASP A 100 17.57 19.05 -17.01
C ASP A 100 16.59 17.87 -17.11
N ALA A 101 17.05 16.71 -17.57
CA ALA A 101 16.25 15.50 -17.65
C ALA A 101 17.10 14.28 -17.30
N VAL A 102 16.56 13.42 -16.45
CA VAL A 102 17.15 12.14 -16.12
C VAL A 102 16.13 11.04 -16.22
N TYR A 103 16.60 9.81 -16.42
CA TYR A 103 15.72 8.64 -16.39
C TYR A 103 16.32 7.50 -15.58
N PHE A 104 15.43 6.66 -15.07
CA PHE A 104 15.71 5.35 -14.47
C PHE A 104 15.04 4.27 -15.31
N LEU A 105 15.55 3.05 -15.25
CA LEU A 105 14.95 1.93 -15.99
C LEU A 105 13.52 1.64 -15.53
N SER A 106 13.25 1.90 -14.25
CA SER A 106 11.91 1.86 -13.67
C SER A 106 11.82 2.71 -12.39
N GLU A 107 10.61 2.90 -11.88
CA GLU A 107 10.42 3.50 -10.55
C GLU A 107 11.03 2.63 -9.43
N GLN A 108 11.01 1.31 -9.60
CA GLN A 108 11.68 0.35 -8.72
C GLN A 108 13.20 0.59 -8.71
N ASP A 109 13.80 0.71 -9.90
CA ASP A 109 15.23 1.00 -10.09
C ASP A 109 15.63 2.32 -9.40
N ALA A 110 14.80 3.36 -9.52
CA ALA A 110 15.00 4.62 -8.82
C ALA A 110 15.00 4.46 -7.29
N CYS A 111 14.05 3.69 -6.75
CA CYS A 111 13.97 3.41 -5.31
C CYS A 111 15.15 2.59 -4.81
N GLU A 112 15.58 1.57 -5.57
CA GLU A 112 16.75 0.75 -5.27
C GLU A 112 18.03 1.57 -5.25
N ALA A 113 18.24 2.38 -6.30
CA ALA A 113 19.34 3.33 -6.37
C ALA A 113 19.39 4.27 -5.16
N PHE A 114 18.24 4.84 -4.78
CA PHE A 114 18.17 5.73 -3.64
C PHE A 114 18.51 5.01 -2.33
N LEU A 115 17.96 3.80 -2.09
CA LEU A 115 18.30 3.00 -0.91
C LEU A 115 19.80 2.65 -0.87
N MET A 116 20.41 2.30 -2.01
CA MET A 116 21.87 2.07 -2.07
C MET A 116 22.66 3.30 -1.63
N MET A 117 22.26 4.51 -2.03
CA MET A 117 22.91 5.75 -1.58
C MET A 117 22.77 5.97 -0.07
N LEU A 118 21.59 5.71 0.51
CA LEU A 118 21.36 5.84 1.96
C LEU A 118 22.32 4.94 2.74
N VAL A 119 22.47 3.70 2.26
CA VAL A 119 23.29 2.67 2.91
C VAL A 119 24.79 2.98 2.77
N ALA A 120 25.19 3.49 1.61
CA ALA A 120 26.54 4.01 1.36
C ALA A 120 26.82 5.33 2.11
N ARG A 121 25.83 5.88 2.84
CA ARG A 121 25.89 7.18 3.55
C ARG A 121 26.25 8.34 2.61
N VAL A 122 25.88 8.24 1.34
CA VAL A 122 26.03 9.31 0.36
C VAL A 122 24.79 10.19 0.42
N THR A 123 24.97 11.49 0.69
CA THR A 123 23.87 12.45 0.67
C THR A 123 23.39 12.65 -0.77
N PRO A 124 22.11 12.40 -1.08
CA PRO A 124 21.57 12.54 -2.43
C PRO A 124 21.32 14.02 -2.75
N THR A 125 22.36 14.73 -3.20
CA THR A 125 22.32 16.18 -3.47
C THR A 125 21.72 16.55 -4.83
N ALA A 126 21.58 15.60 -5.75
CA ALA A 126 20.98 15.87 -7.05
C ALA A 126 19.48 16.19 -6.95
N TRP A 127 19.02 17.16 -7.75
CA TRP A 127 17.66 17.71 -7.67
C TRP A 127 16.54 16.67 -7.83
N PHE A 128 16.77 15.60 -8.58
CA PHE A 128 15.77 14.57 -8.85
C PHE A 128 15.53 13.63 -7.66
N TRP A 129 16.43 13.58 -6.67
CA TRP A 129 16.30 12.66 -5.55
C TRP A 129 15.19 13.04 -4.56
N GLU A 130 14.87 14.33 -4.43
CA GLU A 130 13.66 14.77 -3.72
C GLU A 130 12.40 14.17 -4.35
N HIS A 131 12.36 14.08 -5.69
CA HIS A 131 11.23 13.52 -6.42
C HIS A 131 11.16 11.99 -6.36
N VAL A 132 12.31 11.31 -6.29
CA VAL A 132 12.36 9.86 -6.08
C VAL A 132 11.83 9.50 -4.69
N SER A 133 12.32 10.18 -3.66
CA SER A 133 11.94 9.92 -2.25
C SER A 133 10.60 10.48 -1.83
N GLY A 134 10.14 11.57 -2.47
CA GLY A 134 8.96 12.33 -2.05
C GLY A 134 9.19 13.17 -0.78
N VAL A 135 10.42 13.21 -0.25
CA VAL A 135 10.75 14.00 0.94
C VAL A 135 11.36 15.32 0.49
N THR A 136 10.74 16.43 0.87
CA THR A 136 11.22 17.79 0.57
C THR A 136 11.96 18.39 1.75
N GLY A 137 13.03 19.15 1.50
CA GLY A 137 13.75 19.91 2.51
C GLY A 137 15.00 19.19 3.05
N THR A 138 15.33 19.42 4.33
CA THR A 138 16.55 18.87 4.93
C THR A 138 16.54 17.35 4.90
N PHE A 139 17.54 16.77 4.26
CA PHE A 139 17.66 15.34 4.09
C PHE A 139 17.85 14.63 5.45
N TYR A 140 16.94 13.70 5.76
CA TYR A 140 17.01 12.84 6.94
C TYR A 140 16.84 11.38 6.52
N ALA A 141 17.93 10.60 6.57
CA ALA A 141 17.99 9.26 5.99
C ALA A 141 16.91 8.29 6.50
N PRO A 142 16.57 8.24 7.81
CA PRO A 142 15.50 7.36 8.29
C PRO A 142 14.11 7.71 7.73
N ALA A 143 13.78 8.99 7.62
CA ALA A 143 12.51 9.42 7.02
C ALA A 143 12.48 9.10 5.53
N ALA A 144 13.59 9.33 4.82
CA ALA A 144 13.70 9.03 3.40
C ALA A 144 13.60 7.53 3.11
N ALA A 145 14.26 6.68 3.91
CA ALA A 145 14.14 5.22 3.79
C ALA A 145 12.70 4.75 4.01
N THR A 146 12.02 5.25 5.05
CA THR A 146 10.62 4.95 5.32
C THR A 146 9.71 5.43 4.17
N ALA A 147 9.96 6.61 3.60
CA ALA A 147 9.21 7.12 2.46
C ALA A 147 9.36 6.23 1.23
N ILE A 148 10.57 5.75 0.93
CA ILE A 148 10.81 4.80 -0.16
C ILE A 148 10.07 3.48 0.08
N VAL A 149 10.14 2.90 1.29
CA VAL A 149 9.40 1.67 1.59
C VAL A 149 7.89 1.88 1.41
N LYS A 150 7.33 2.99 1.90
CA LYS A 150 5.92 3.33 1.70
C LYS A 150 5.56 3.49 0.22
N LYS A 151 6.43 4.13 -0.56
CA LYS A 151 6.25 4.30 -2.01
C LYS A 151 6.22 2.95 -2.73
N LEU A 152 7.15 2.05 -2.39
CA LEU A 152 7.17 0.68 -2.90
C LEU A 152 5.92 -0.10 -2.49
N LEU A 153 5.43 0.07 -1.25
CA LEU A 153 4.18 -0.55 -0.79
C LEU A 153 2.94 -0.07 -1.53
N ALA A 154 2.92 1.19 -1.97
CA ALA A 154 1.84 1.75 -2.76
C ALA A 154 1.81 1.22 -4.20
N THR A 155 2.87 0.55 -4.67
CA THR A 155 2.88 -0.09 -5.98
C THR A 155 2.03 -1.37 -5.99
N PRO A 156 1.49 -1.81 -7.16
CA PRO A 156 0.71 -3.04 -7.23
C PRO A 156 1.40 -4.31 -6.70
N PRO A 157 2.72 -4.52 -6.89
CA PRO A 157 3.43 -5.63 -6.26
C PRO A 157 3.55 -5.54 -4.73
N GLY A 158 3.36 -4.35 -4.14
CA GLY A 158 3.37 -4.09 -2.71
C GLY A 158 4.62 -4.63 -2.01
N TRP A 159 4.45 -5.53 -1.05
CA TRP A 159 5.55 -6.15 -0.32
C TRP A 159 6.56 -6.90 -1.19
N SER A 160 6.15 -7.38 -2.37
CA SER A 160 7.09 -8.03 -3.30
C SER A 160 8.10 -7.03 -3.87
N ALA A 161 7.68 -5.78 -4.13
CA ALA A 161 8.57 -4.71 -4.57
C ALA A 161 9.54 -4.29 -3.46
N VAL A 162 9.06 -4.21 -2.21
CA VAL A 162 9.91 -3.96 -1.03
C VAL A 162 10.96 -5.05 -0.87
N ALA A 163 10.56 -6.32 -0.95
CA ALA A 163 11.49 -7.44 -0.86
C ALA A 163 12.55 -7.40 -1.97
N ALA A 164 12.13 -7.17 -3.22
CA ALA A 164 13.06 -7.03 -4.34
C ALA A 164 14.08 -5.90 -4.09
N ALA A 165 13.62 -4.73 -3.66
CA ALA A 165 14.50 -3.59 -3.42
C ALA A 165 15.51 -3.82 -2.29
N VAL A 166 15.03 -4.33 -1.15
CA VAL A 166 15.87 -4.59 0.02
C VAL A 166 16.94 -5.62 -0.31
N PHE A 167 16.60 -6.69 -1.03
CA PHE A 167 17.59 -7.70 -1.41
C PHE A 167 18.50 -7.27 -2.56
N SER A 168 18.09 -6.35 -3.43
CA SER A 168 18.96 -5.72 -4.43
C SER A 168 20.11 -4.97 -3.73
N VAL A 169 19.78 -4.19 -2.70
CA VAL A 169 20.78 -3.50 -1.85
C VAL A 169 21.64 -4.50 -1.05
N ALA A 170 21.05 -5.59 -0.58
CA ALA A 170 21.75 -6.62 0.21
C ALA A 170 22.90 -7.29 -0.55
N CYS A 171 22.80 -7.42 -1.88
CA CYS A 171 23.83 -8.02 -2.73
C CYS A 171 25.22 -7.38 -2.58
N ASN A 172 25.29 -6.13 -2.08
CA ASN A 172 26.55 -5.44 -1.81
C ASN A 172 27.09 -5.65 -0.38
N HIS A 173 26.58 -6.65 0.37
CA HIS A 173 26.92 -6.98 1.76
C HIS A 173 26.57 -5.90 2.81
N GLN A 174 25.63 -5.00 2.48
CA GLN A 174 25.29 -3.85 3.33
C GLN A 174 23.89 -3.93 3.98
N ILE A 175 23.31 -5.12 4.10
CA ILE A 175 21.95 -5.28 4.67
C ILE A 175 21.84 -4.75 6.10
N ALA A 176 22.87 -4.94 6.93
CA ALA A 176 22.90 -4.42 8.29
C ALA A 176 22.89 -2.88 8.35
N ALA A 177 23.53 -2.21 7.39
CA ALA A 177 23.50 -0.76 7.31
C ALA A 177 22.10 -0.26 6.88
N LEU A 178 21.43 -0.93 5.95
CA LEU A 178 20.05 -0.64 5.58
C LEU A 178 19.09 -0.76 6.76
N LEU A 179 19.16 -1.89 7.48
CA LEU A 179 18.30 -2.14 8.64
C LEU A 179 18.54 -1.15 9.79
N LYS A 180 19.76 -0.60 9.93
CA LYS A 180 20.06 0.47 10.91
C LYS A 180 19.43 1.82 10.55
N VAL A 181 19.25 2.11 9.26
CA VAL A 181 18.64 3.36 8.81
C VAL A 181 17.12 3.36 9.02
N LEU A 182 16.49 2.18 8.97
CA LEU A 182 15.04 2.06 9.13
C LEU A 182 14.60 2.24 10.60
N PRO A 183 13.64 3.13 10.90
CA PRO A 183 13.15 3.31 12.26
C PRO A 183 12.47 2.05 12.80
N GLY A 184 12.82 1.63 14.02
CA GLY A 184 12.27 0.42 14.65
C GLY A 184 10.73 0.43 14.76
N HIS A 185 10.12 1.58 15.07
CA HIS A 185 8.66 1.72 15.12
C HIS A 185 7.97 1.50 13.76
N SER A 186 8.62 1.88 12.66
CA SER A 186 8.10 1.65 11.30
C SER A 186 8.15 0.17 10.96
N ILE A 187 9.27 -0.50 11.29
CA ILE A 187 9.43 -1.96 11.12
C ILE A 187 8.36 -2.72 11.92
N SER A 188 8.12 -2.36 13.18
CA SER A 188 7.07 -2.98 13.98
C SER A 188 5.67 -2.75 13.41
N GLY A 189 5.41 -1.57 12.81
CA GLY A 189 4.17 -1.31 12.05
C GLY A 189 4.02 -2.28 10.87
N TRP A 190 5.06 -2.39 10.05
CA TRP A 190 5.09 -3.26 8.87
C TRP A 190 4.96 -4.75 9.21
N LEU A 191 5.55 -5.21 10.31
CA LEU A 191 5.36 -6.58 10.79
C LEU A 191 3.89 -6.87 11.12
N ARG A 192 3.18 -5.92 11.74
CA ARG A 192 1.73 -6.07 12.00
C ARG A 192 0.93 -6.11 10.70
N ASP A 193 1.32 -5.33 9.70
CA ASP A 193 0.66 -5.34 8.39
C ASP A 193 0.85 -6.67 7.65
N LEU A 194 1.99 -7.34 7.86
CA LEU A 194 2.33 -8.63 7.24
C LEU A 194 1.60 -9.83 7.85
N GLY A 195 1.13 -9.73 9.10
CA GLY A 195 0.35 -10.78 9.75
C GLY A 195 0.48 -10.81 11.27
N PRO A 196 -0.29 -11.68 11.95
CA PRO A 196 -0.15 -11.88 13.39
C PRO A 196 1.22 -12.50 13.72
N LEU A 197 1.76 -12.15 14.89
CA LEU A 197 3.01 -12.71 15.41
C LEU A 197 2.88 -14.17 15.87
N SER A 198 1.65 -14.64 16.09
CA SER A 198 1.35 -15.99 16.53
C SER A 198 0.93 -16.84 15.34
N GLY A 199 1.70 -17.88 15.04
CA GLY A 199 1.38 -18.88 14.05
C GLY A 199 1.27 -20.26 14.67
N GLY A 200 0.34 -21.07 14.17
CA GLY A 200 0.28 -22.50 14.46
C GLY A 200 1.51 -23.24 13.94
N ASP A 201 1.44 -24.56 13.91
CA ASP A 201 2.53 -25.41 13.44
C ASP A 201 2.73 -25.22 11.93
N VAL A 202 3.76 -24.45 11.53
CA VAL A 202 4.06 -24.16 10.12
C VAL A 202 5.43 -24.70 9.75
N VAL A 203 5.49 -25.40 8.61
CA VAL A 203 6.74 -25.96 8.08
C VAL A 203 7.70 -24.82 7.67
N PRO A 204 8.95 -24.81 8.16
CA PRO A 204 9.94 -23.77 7.84
C PRO A 204 10.33 -23.80 6.35
N ILE A 205 10.69 -22.64 5.81
CA ILE A 205 11.16 -22.48 4.43
C ILE A 205 12.68 -22.59 4.38
N ARG A 206 13.18 -23.33 3.40
CA ARG A 206 14.61 -23.36 3.07
C ARG A 206 14.96 -22.18 2.17
N PHE A 207 15.85 -21.31 2.64
CA PHE A 207 16.35 -20.18 1.86
C PHE A 207 17.58 -20.55 1.02
N SER A 208 17.85 -19.75 -0.02
CA SER A 208 19.10 -19.85 -0.77
C SER A 208 20.30 -19.47 0.10
N ARG A 209 21.52 -19.91 -0.27
CA ARG A 209 22.76 -19.58 0.44
C ARG A 209 22.98 -18.07 0.60
N SER A 210 22.66 -17.28 -0.43
CA SER A 210 22.81 -15.82 -0.39
C SER A 210 21.85 -15.17 0.62
N VAL A 211 20.58 -15.57 0.61
CA VAL A 211 19.58 -15.07 1.57
C VAL A 211 19.93 -15.50 3.00
N LEU A 212 20.38 -16.75 3.18
CA LEU A 212 20.83 -17.26 4.47
C LEU A 212 22.00 -16.43 5.03
N ALA A 213 22.98 -16.06 4.19
CA ALA A 213 24.10 -15.21 4.61
C ALA A 213 23.61 -13.84 5.11
N PHE A 214 22.62 -13.22 4.46
CA PHE A 214 22.03 -11.96 4.91
C PHE A 214 21.27 -12.10 6.23
N LEU A 215 20.52 -13.19 6.42
CA LEU A 215 19.82 -13.47 7.67
C LEU A 215 20.78 -13.72 8.83
N LEU A 216 21.84 -14.51 8.62
CA LEU A 216 22.88 -14.74 9.62
C LEU A 216 23.61 -13.44 10.00
N GLN A 217 23.89 -12.57 9.03
CA GLN A 217 24.45 -11.24 9.29
C GLN A 217 23.49 -10.36 10.12
N ALA A 218 22.19 -10.41 9.85
CA ALA A 218 21.18 -9.69 10.64
C ALA A 218 21.07 -10.25 12.07
N ILE A 219 21.04 -11.59 12.22
CA ILE A 219 21.03 -12.27 13.52
C ILE A 219 22.24 -11.86 14.36
N SER A 220 23.44 -11.87 13.78
CA SER A 220 24.67 -11.49 14.51
C SER A 220 24.72 -10.01 14.88
N THR A 221 24.11 -9.13 14.07
CA THR A 221 24.14 -7.68 14.30
C THR A 221 23.05 -7.18 15.24
N PHE A 222 21.83 -7.72 15.14
CA PHE A 222 20.65 -7.20 15.85
C PHE A 222 20.07 -8.20 16.85
N GLY A 223 20.46 -9.47 16.79
CA GLY A 223 19.85 -10.56 17.52
C GLY A 223 18.76 -11.28 16.72
N ALA A 224 18.57 -12.56 17.04
CA ALA A 224 17.59 -13.45 16.44
C ALA A 224 16.14 -12.95 16.60
N GLU A 225 15.81 -12.44 17.80
CA GLU A 225 14.45 -12.01 18.16
C GLU A 225 14.17 -10.54 17.82
N SER A 226 15.10 -9.84 17.16
CA SER A 226 14.89 -8.44 16.80
C SER A 226 13.85 -8.26 15.70
N ALA A 227 13.08 -7.18 15.77
CA ALA A 227 12.09 -6.82 14.75
C ALA A 227 12.73 -6.66 13.36
N GLN A 228 13.98 -6.16 13.30
CA GLN A 228 14.76 -6.02 12.08
C GLN A 228 15.04 -7.38 11.43
N THR A 229 15.53 -8.35 12.20
CA THR A 229 15.82 -9.71 11.72
C THR A 229 14.54 -10.41 11.26
N LEU A 230 13.46 -10.31 12.06
CA LEU A 230 12.18 -10.90 11.71
C LEU A 230 11.59 -10.28 10.43
N TRP A 231 11.66 -8.96 10.28
CA TRP A 231 11.15 -8.29 9.07
C TRP A 231 11.94 -8.68 7.82
N LEU A 232 13.28 -8.77 7.92
CA LEU A 232 14.10 -9.28 6.81
C LEU A 232 13.74 -10.72 6.45
N ALA A 233 13.50 -11.57 7.44
CA ALA A 233 13.05 -12.95 7.22
C ALA A 233 11.66 -13.01 6.56
N CYS A 234 10.73 -12.13 6.94
CA CYS A 234 9.44 -12.00 6.25
C CYS A 234 9.63 -11.63 4.78
N LEU A 235 10.50 -10.67 4.46
CA LEU A 235 10.80 -10.31 3.06
C LEU A 235 11.43 -11.49 2.30
N ALA A 236 12.27 -12.30 2.96
CA ALA A 236 12.83 -13.52 2.38
C ALA A 236 11.74 -14.54 2.04
N VAL A 237 10.80 -14.77 2.96
CA VAL A 237 9.64 -15.65 2.76
C VAL A 237 8.82 -15.17 1.57
N ILE A 238 8.51 -13.88 1.47
CA ILE A 238 7.75 -13.30 0.36
C ILE A 238 8.44 -13.54 -0.98
N ARG A 239 9.78 -13.39 -1.02
CA ARG A 239 10.55 -13.61 -2.25
C ARG A 239 10.52 -15.06 -2.72
N VAL A 240 10.48 -16.03 -1.79
CA VAL A 240 10.42 -17.46 -2.11
C VAL A 240 8.99 -17.92 -2.39
N ARG A 241 8.01 -17.40 -1.63
CA ARG A 241 6.60 -17.80 -1.68
C ARG A 241 5.67 -16.58 -1.61
N PRO A 242 5.46 -15.87 -2.73
CA PRO A 242 4.62 -14.67 -2.76
C PRO A 242 3.15 -14.92 -2.33
N SER A 243 2.64 -16.14 -2.53
CA SER A 243 1.28 -16.54 -2.14
C SER A 243 1.02 -16.50 -0.63
N SER A 244 2.06 -16.58 0.20
CA SER A 244 1.92 -16.48 1.66
C SER A 244 1.39 -15.12 2.12
N LEU A 245 1.53 -14.06 1.30
CA LEU A 245 0.95 -12.75 1.62
C LEU A 245 -0.57 -12.79 1.72
N SER A 246 -1.26 -13.55 0.87
CA SER A 246 -2.72 -13.70 0.93
C SER A 246 -3.18 -14.52 2.14
N GLU A 247 -2.35 -15.46 2.59
CA GLU A 247 -2.66 -16.36 3.70
C GLU A 247 -2.37 -15.75 5.08
N LYS A 248 -1.67 -14.59 5.12
CA LYS A 248 -1.17 -13.96 6.36
C LYS A 248 -0.26 -14.86 7.21
N SER A 249 0.36 -15.85 6.58
CA SER A 249 1.26 -16.81 7.21
C SER A 249 2.73 -16.38 7.19
N VAL A 250 3.03 -15.22 6.58
CA VAL A 250 4.42 -14.76 6.33
C VAL A 250 5.24 -14.67 7.62
N VAL A 251 4.68 -14.05 8.67
CA VAL A 251 5.39 -13.82 9.94
C VAL A 251 5.66 -15.15 10.66
N ALA A 252 4.66 -16.04 10.72
CA ALA A 252 4.81 -17.37 11.28
C ALA A 252 5.87 -18.22 10.55
N LEU A 253 5.82 -18.22 9.21
CA LEU A 253 6.81 -18.90 8.37
C LEU A 253 8.22 -18.35 8.60
N ALA A 254 8.36 -17.03 8.71
CA ALA A 254 9.63 -16.37 8.96
C ALA A 254 10.22 -16.76 10.31
N GLN A 255 9.41 -16.76 11.38
CA GLN A 255 9.83 -17.20 12.72
C GLN A 255 10.25 -18.67 12.73
N ALA A 256 9.42 -19.57 12.17
CA ALA A 256 9.74 -20.99 12.09
C ALA A 256 11.07 -21.21 11.37
N SER A 257 11.27 -20.52 10.24
CA SER A 257 12.50 -20.62 9.45
C SER A 257 13.73 -20.07 10.21
N LEU A 258 13.57 -18.94 10.93
CA LEU A 258 14.65 -18.40 11.77
C LEU A 258 15.05 -19.35 12.90
N ARG A 259 14.09 -20.00 13.57
CA ARG A 259 14.38 -21.00 14.61
C ARG A 259 15.20 -22.17 14.07
N THR A 260 14.86 -22.68 12.89
CA THR A 260 15.64 -23.74 12.22
C THR A 260 17.06 -23.27 11.93
N ILE A 261 17.25 -22.06 11.39
CA ILE A 261 18.58 -21.50 11.10
C ILE A 261 19.43 -21.41 12.39
N ILE A 262 18.81 -20.97 13.49
CA ILE A 262 19.50 -20.83 14.79
C ILE A 262 19.89 -22.20 15.33
N ALA A 263 18.98 -23.18 15.30
CA ALA A 263 19.25 -24.55 15.73
C ALA A 263 20.40 -25.17 14.92
N ASP A 264 20.39 -25.00 13.60
CA ASP A 264 21.45 -25.48 12.71
C ASP A 264 22.80 -24.78 12.94
N SER A 265 22.79 -23.49 13.33
CA SER A 265 24.01 -22.73 13.63
C SER A 265 24.61 -23.05 15.00
N SER A 266 23.77 -23.47 15.95
CA SER A 266 24.17 -23.82 17.31
C SER A 266 24.61 -25.27 17.44
N SER A 267 24.27 -26.14 16.49
CA SER A 267 24.77 -27.52 16.45
C SER A 267 26.30 -27.46 16.25
N PRO A 268 27.10 -27.76 17.29
CA PRO A 268 28.54 -27.79 17.13
C PRO A 268 28.81 -28.85 16.06
N LYS A 269 29.41 -28.44 14.94
CA LYS A 269 29.89 -29.40 13.95
C LYS A 269 30.90 -30.30 14.64
N GLU A 270 30.45 -31.44 15.14
CA GLU A 270 31.25 -32.61 15.52
C GLU A 270 31.89 -33.21 14.26
N GLN A 271 32.72 -32.41 13.59
CA GLN A 271 33.62 -32.83 12.52
C GLN A 271 34.96 -32.11 12.70
N SER A 272 35.62 -32.36 13.82
CA SER A 272 36.98 -32.95 13.86
C SER A 272 37.48 -33.01 15.31
N SER A 273 36.95 -33.94 16.10
CA SER A 273 37.62 -34.32 17.34
C SER A 273 37.24 -35.75 17.73
N ASP A 274 37.79 -36.71 16.98
CA ASP A 274 38.30 -37.93 17.62
C ASP A 274 39.36 -37.51 18.63
N LEU A 275 38.94 -37.08 19.82
CA LEU A 275 39.72 -37.07 21.05
C LEU A 275 38.85 -36.53 22.19
N ARG A 276 38.61 -37.43 23.14
CA ARG A 276 38.30 -37.20 24.57
C ARG A 276 36.83 -37.13 24.97
N LYS A 277 36.31 -38.34 25.15
CA LYS A 277 35.58 -38.83 26.35
C LYS A 277 35.67 -37.92 27.59
N ALA A 278 34.48 -37.68 28.17
CA ALA A 278 34.09 -37.81 29.59
C ALA A 278 33.27 -36.58 30.04
N LYS A 279 32.28 -36.62 30.94
CA LYS A 279 31.40 -37.61 31.60
C LYS A 279 30.50 -36.75 32.51
N THR A 280 29.34 -37.29 32.93
CA THR A 280 28.57 -36.91 34.16
C THR A 280 27.49 -35.83 33.95
N SER A 281 26.20 -36.21 33.82
CA SER A 281 25.15 -36.51 34.84
C SER A 281 24.50 -35.23 35.41
N GLN A 282 23.23 -34.91 35.13
CA GLN A 282 21.96 -35.46 35.67
C GLN A 282 21.64 -34.93 37.09
N ILE A 283 20.51 -34.22 37.26
CA ILE A 283 19.69 -34.09 38.49
C ILE A 283 18.24 -33.74 38.07
N VAL A 284 17.28 -34.21 38.87
CA VAL A 284 15.83 -34.42 38.67
C VAL A 284 15.07 -33.83 39.87
N LEU A 285 13.72 -33.63 39.73
CA LEU A 285 12.62 -33.43 40.73
C LEU A 285 12.07 -31.99 40.88
N GLU A 286 10.82 -31.69 40.45
CA GLU A 286 9.49 -31.77 41.15
C GLU A 286 9.17 -30.47 41.94
N SER A 287 7.96 -29.93 42.17
CA SER A 287 6.53 -30.32 42.02
C SER A 287 5.61 -29.11 42.34
N ASN A 288 4.29 -29.25 42.08
CA ASN A 288 3.09 -28.57 42.66
C ASN A 288 2.69 -27.13 42.25
N ALA A 289 1.45 -26.64 42.41
CA ALA A 289 0.04 -27.09 42.26
C ALA A 289 -0.89 -25.86 42.56
N ILE A 290 -2.12 -25.84 42.02
CA ILE A 290 -3.37 -25.14 42.47
C ILE A 290 -3.50 -23.59 42.34
N HIS A 291 -4.48 -23.11 41.55
CA HIS A 291 -5.53 -22.18 42.04
C HIS A 291 -6.77 -22.09 41.11
N ASP A 292 -7.93 -22.35 41.72
CA ASP A 292 -9.29 -22.09 41.26
C ASP A 292 -9.61 -20.58 41.28
N GLY A 293 -10.60 -20.17 40.47
CA GLY A 293 -11.17 -18.83 40.48
C GLY A 293 -12.53 -18.76 39.81
N GLU A 294 -13.59 -18.88 40.62
CA GLU A 294 -14.99 -18.58 40.29
C GLU A 294 -15.20 -17.09 40.01
N ILE A 295 -16.03 -16.74 39.00
CA ILE A 295 -16.68 -15.41 38.89
C ILE A 295 -18.14 -15.56 38.44
N LEU A 296 -19.04 -15.36 39.41
CA LEU A 296 -20.30 -14.59 39.41
C LEU A 296 -21.20 -14.59 38.15
N GLN A 297 -22.31 -15.33 38.26
CA GLN A 297 -23.58 -15.01 37.60
C GLN A 297 -24.30 -13.88 38.35
N ALA A 298 -24.82 -12.90 37.63
CA ALA A 298 -25.75 -11.89 38.16
C ALA A 298 -26.90 -11.61 37.20
N ASP A 299 -28.11 -11.89 37.70
CA ASP A 299 -29.38 -11.16 37.55
C ASP A 299 -29.95 -10.84 36.17
N LEU A 300 -30.91 -11.70 35.78
CA LEU A 300 -32.03 -11.40 34.91
C LEU A 300 -33.09 -10.57 35.65
N ARG A 301 -33.41 -9.36 35.16
CA ARG A 301 -34.61 -8.61 35.57
C ARG A 301 -35.35 -8.00 34.38
N SER A 302 -36.66 -8.25 34.43
CA SER A 302 -37.82 -7.53 33.90
C SER A 302 -37.90 -7.21 32.41
N VAL A 303 -38.73 -8.00 31.74
CA VAL A 303 -39.49 -7.68 30.53
C VAL A 303 -40.48 -6.55 30.88
N GLY A 304 -40.22 -5.35 30.37
CA GLY A 304 -41.14 -4.22 30.38
C GLY A 304 -41.75 -4.04 28.99
N SER A 305 -43.05 -3.80 28.97
CA SER A 305 -43.91 -3.66 27.78
C SER A 305 -43.36 -2.66 26.76
N GLU A 306 -43.19 -3.10 25.52
CA GLU A 306 -42.78 -2.26 24.39
C GLU A 306 -43.90 -1.27 24.03
N GLU A 307 -43.72 -0.03 24.48
CA GLU A 307 -44.33 1.14 23.89
C GLU A 307 -43.84 1.24 22.45
N MET A 308 -44.75 1.14 21.49
CA MET A 308 -44.45 1.21 20.06
C MET A 308 -43.74 2.54 19.77
N PRO A 309 -42.45 2.52 19.36
CA PRO A 309 -41.65 3.72 19.26
C PRO A 309 -42.25 4.68 18.22
N PRO A 310 -42.16 6.00 18.44
CA PRO A 310 -42.60 6.98 17.45
C PRO A 310 -41.92 6.70 16.09
N PRO A 311 -42.60 6.97 14.96
CA PRO A 311 -42.05 6.72 13.64
C PRO A 311 -40.67 7.38 13.53
N ARG A 312 -39.64 6.57 13.31
CA ARG A 312 -38.25 7.03 13.17
C ARG A 312 -38.22 8.06 12.05
N GLU A 313 -37.87 9.30 12.39
CA GLU A 313 -37.62 10.35 11.39
C GLU A 313 -36.47 9.87 10.50
N LEU A 314 -36.75 9.71 9.21
CA LEU A 314 -35.74 9.35 8.22
C LEU A 314 -34.89 10.58 7.91
N PRO A 315 -33.56 10.44 7.73
CA PRO A 315 -32.69 11.56 7.44
C PRO A 315 -33.12 12.23 6.12
N ALA A 316 -33.43 13.52 6.18
CA ALA A 316 -33.86 14.32 5.03
C ALA A 316 -32.83 15.42 4.75
N GLY A 317 -31.97 15.21 3.76
CA GLY A 317 -30.94 16.16 3.36
C GLY A 317 -29.78 16.29 4.35
N GLU A 318 -29.50 15.27 5.14
CA GLU A 318 -28.39 15.30 6.09
C GLU A 318 -27.05 15.21 5.38
N ASN A 319 -26.07 15.98 5.86
CA ASN A 319 -24.71 15.94 5.32
C ASN A 319 -24.01 14.64 5.72
N THR A 320 -23.18 14.13 4.82
CA THR A 320 -22.37 12.94 5.03
C THR A 320 -20.97 13.15 4.47
N ASP A 321 -19.97 12.58 5.15
CA ASP A 321 -18.60 12.51 4.63
C ASP A 321 -18.40 11.31 3.70
N GLY A 322 -19.42 10.46 3.58
CA GLY A 322 -19.38 9.14 2.94
C GLY A 322 -20.20 9.02 1.65
N ALA A 323 -20.66 10.13 1.05
CA ALA A 323 -21.60 10.11 -0.08
C ALA A 323 -21.12 9.25 -1.27
N GLY A 324 -19.81 9.15 -1.49
CA GLY A 324 -19.25 8.33 -2.56
C GLY A 324 -19.34 6.82 -2.33
N LEU A 325 -19.80 6.34 -1.17
CA LEU A 325 -19.99 4.93 -0.85
C LEU A 325 -20.85 4.19 -1.90
N TYR A 326 -21.90 4.83 -2.43
CA TYR A 326 -22.80 4.20 -3.41
C TYR A 326 -22.27 4.14 -4.83
N PHE A 327 -21.16 4.83 -5.15
CA PHE A 327 -20.45 4.57 -6.41
C PHE A 327 -19.98 3.12 -6.52
N LEU A 328 -19.84 2.43 -5.38
CA LEU A 328 -19.44 1.04 -5.33
C LEU A 328 -20.56 0.07 -5.73
N LEU A 329 -21.82 0.50 -5.82
CA LEU A 329 -22.90 -0.32 -6.37
C LEU A 329 -22.58 -0.74 -7.81
N ASN A 330 -22.01 0.17 -8.62
CA ASN A 330 -21.57 -0.16 -9.97
C ASN A 330 -20.45 -1.21 -9.99
N ALA A 331 -19.52 -1.13 -9.04
CA ALA A 331 -18.47 -2.13 -8.88
C ALA A 331 -19.06 -3.49 -8.50
N LEU A 332 -19.99 -3.49 -7.55
CA LEU A 332 -20.70 -4.68 -7.08
C LEU A 332 -21.49 -5.35 -8.19
N LEU A 333 -22.34 -4.61 -8.91
CA LEU A 333 -23.11 -5.13 -10.05
C LEU A 333 -22.22 -5.79 -11.12
N ARG A 334 -21.00 -5.26 -11.33
CA ARG A 334 -20.03 -5.83 -12.29
C ARG A 334 -19.29 -7.04 -11.74
N LEU A 335 -19.14 -7.16 -10.42
CA LEU A 335 -18.43 -8.23 -9.73
C LEU A 335 -19.33 -9.40 -9.32
N GLU A 336 -20.62 -9.14 -9.11
CA GLU A 336 -21.67 -10.08 -8.70
C GLU A 336 -21.86 -11.19 -9.74
N GLY A 337 -21.82 -10.85 -11.03
CA GLY A 337 -22.10 -11.82 -12.08
C GLY A 337 -23.49 -12.41 -11.87
N GLU A 338 -23.60 -13.73 -11.69
CA GLU A 338 -24.86 -14.44 -11.40
C GLU A 338 -25.12 -14.69 -9.90
N GLN A 339 -24.17 -14.38 -9.01
CA GLN A 339 -24.25 -14.72 -7.59
C GLN A 339 -25.09 -13.68 -6.84
N LYS A 340 -26.37 -13.96 -6.54
CA LYS A 340 -27.23 -13.05 -5.77
C LYS A 340 -26.70 -12.82 -4.35
N LEU A 341 -26.32 -11.59 -4.03
CA LEU A 341 -25.94 -11.18 -2.67
C LEU A 341 -27.19 -10.87 -1.83
N SER A 342 -27.25 -11.36 -0.59
CA SER A 342 -28.35 -11.02 0.32
C SER A 342 -28.27 -9.55 0.76
N LEU A 343 -29.42 -8.96 1.08
CA LEU A 343 -29.47 -7.55 1.51
C LEU A 343 -28.70 -7.33 2.81
N LEU A 344 -28.75 -8.29 3.75
CA LEU A 344 -27.97 -8.26 4.98
C LEU A 344 -26.46 -8.34 4.71
N PHE A 345 -26.04 -9.20 3.78
CA PHE A 345 -24.63 -9.26 3.35
C PHE A 345 -24.15 -7.91 2.79
N LEU A 346 -24.96 -7.28 1.94
CA LEU A 346 -24.66 -5.95 1.39
C LEU A 346 -24.58 -4.89 2.50
N ALA A 347 -25.51 -4.88 3.45
CA ALA A 347 -25.49 -3.95 4.58
C ALA A 347 -24.18 -4.08 5.38
N GLN A 348 -23.80 -5.30 5.75
CA GLN A 348 -22.54 -5.55 6.49
C GLN A 348 -21.30 -5.20 5.67
N LEU A 349 -21.32 -5.45 4.36
CA LEU A 349 -20.24 -5.08 3.45
C LEU A 349 -20.05 -3.55 3.39
N PHE A 350 -21.15 -2.80 3.26
CA PHE A 350 -21.14 -1.33 3.23
C PHE A 350 -20.66 -0.75 4.56
N PHE A 351 -21.13 -1.27 5.70
CA PHE A 351 -20.60 -0.90 7.01
C PHE A 351 -19.09 -1.08 7.09
N ARG A 352 -18.59 -2.24 6.67
CA ARG A 352 -17.17 -2.55 6.76
C ARG A 352 -16.33 -1.65 5.85
N ILE A 353 -16.84 -1.32 4.66
CA ILE A 353 -16.20 -0.38 3.74
C ILE A 353 -16.16 1.02 4.35
N ALA A 354 -17.28 1.51 4.85
CA ALA A 354 -17.43 2.83 5.44
C ALA A 354 -16.53 3.02 6.67
N LEU A 355 -16.55 2.08 7.61
CA LEU A 355 -15.69 2.11 8.81
C LEU A 355 -14.19 2.06 8.45
N GLN A 356 -13.80 1.26 7.44
CA GLN A 356 -12.41 1.24 6.96
C GLN A 356 -12.00 2.53 6.25
N ALA A 357 -12.96 3.21 5.64
CA ALA A 357 -12.78 4.55 5.12
C ALA A 357 -12.86 5.61 6.23
N GLY A 358 -13.11 5.26 7.49
CA GLY A 358 -13.21 6.22 8.59
C GLY A 358 -14.50 7.05 8.60
N ILE A 359 -15.55 6.59 7.92
CA ILE A 359 -16.89 7.13 8.06
C ILE A 359 -17.45 6.68 9.41
N ALA A 360 -18.11 7.58 10.13
CA ALA A 360 -18.67 7.28 11.44
C ALA A 360 -19.78 6.22 11.35
N ARG A 361 -19.95 5.40 12.40
CA ARG A 361 -20.95 4.30 12.40
C ARG A 361 -22.38 4.83 12.35
N ASP A 362 -22.59 6.03 12.87
CA ASP A 362 -23.84 6.77 12.95
C ASP A 362 -24.08 7.71 11.76
N ASP A 363 -23.15 7.79 10.80
CA ASP A 363 -23.29 8.62 9.60
C ASP A 363 -24.60 8.29 8.86
N PRO A 364 -25.36 9.31 8.40
CA PRO A 364 -26.66 9.10 7.77
C PRO A 364 -26.59 8.27 6.48
N ILE A 365 -25.41 8.18 5.84
CA ILE A 365 -25.20 7.33 4.66
C ILE A 365 -25.37 5.83 4.94
N LEU A 366 -25.27 5.42 6.21
CA LEU A 366 -25.42 4.03 6.68
C LEU A 366 -26.79 3.75 7.31
N SER A 367 -27.75 4.68 7.22
CA SER A 367 -29.09 4.56 7.81
C SER A 367 -29.86 3.31 7.33
N TRP A 368 -29.91 3.04 6.03
CA TRP A 368 -30.56 1.82 5.50
C TRP A 368 -29.87 0.54 6.00
N ALA A 369 -28.53 0.53 6.10
CA ALA A 369 -27.77 -0.65 6.50
C ALA A 369 -28.07 -1.00 7.97
N ARG A 370 -28.22 0.02 8.82
CA ARG A 370 -28.73 -0.12 10.20
C ARG A 370 -30.14 -0.67 10.23
N LEU A 371 -31.03 -0.18 9.37
CA LEU A 371 -32.42 -0.65 9.30
C LEU A 371 -32.46 -2.15 8.94
N VAL A 372 -31.74 -2.54 7.90
CA VAL A 372 -31.62 -3.94 7.47
C VAL A 372 -31.04 -4.82 8.57
N GLU A 373 -29.98 -4.37 9.26
CA GLU A 373 -29.39 -5.11 10.38
C GLU A 373 -30.37 -5.28 11.55
N SER A 374 -31.26 -4.29 11.77
CA SER A 374 -32.27 -4.35 12.85
C SER A 374 -33.51 -5.18 12.51
N GLU A 375 -33.88 -5.28 11.22
CA GLU A 375 -35.08 -5.99 10.76
C GLU A 375 -34.80 -7.43 10.31
N SER A 376 -33.54 -7.77 10.02
CA SER A 376 -33.18 -9.12 9.59
C SER A 376 -33.10 -10.07 10.79
N GLU A 377 -33.56 -11.30 10.59
CA GLU A 377 -33.24 -12.39 11.50
C GLU A 377 -31.70 -12.55 11.60
N PRO A 378 -31.17 -13.04 12.73
CA PRO A 378 -29.74 -13.25 12.93
C PRO A 378 -29.23 -14.35 11.99
N GLU A 379 -28.97 -13.99 10.74
CA GLU A 379 -28.29 -14.79 9.75
C GLU A 379 -26.77 -14.63 9.95
N GLU A 380 -26.07 -15.74 10.08
CA GLU A 380 -24.62 -15.74 10.27
C GLU A 380 -23.93 -15.41 8.94
N VAL A 381 -23.53 -14.15 8.79
CA VAL A 381 -22.81 -13.70 7.61
C VAL A 381 -21.34 -14.13 7.68
N ASP A 382 -20.87 -14.88 6.68
CA ASP A 382 -19.47 -15.30 6.61
C ASP A 382 -18.53 -14.08 6.46
N HIS A 383 -17.82 -13.77 7.55
CA HIS A 383 -16.83 -12.70 7.60
C HIS A 383 -15.65 -12.89 6.62
N ARG A 384 -15.35 -14.13 6.21
CA ARG A 384 -14.36 -14.44 5.19
C ARG A 384 -14.86 -14.01 3.82
N GLU A 385 -16.11 -14.31 3.50
CA GLU A 385 -16.74 -13.89 2.25
C GLU A 385 -16.78 -12.35 2.14
N LEU A 386 -17.20 -11.65 3.21
CA LEU A 386 -17.14 -10.17 3.28
C LEU A 386 -15.75 -9.63 2.96
N ARG A 387 -14.70 -10.29 3.45
CA ARG A 387 -13.31 -9.87 3.19
C ARG A 387 -12.92 -10.07 1.73
N ILE A 388 -13.33 -11.17 1.12
CA ILE A 388 -13.08 -11.46 -0.30
C ILE A 388 -13.76 -10.41 -1.16
N TRP A 389 -15.02 -10.08 -0.87
CA TRP A 389 -15.78 -9.05 -1.57
C TRP A 389 -15.15 -7.67 -1.46
N LEU A 390 -14.73 -7.28 -0.26
CA LEU A 390 -13.98 -6.04 -0.05
C LEU A 390 -12.70 -5.99 -0.92
N LEU A 391 -11.95 -7.10 -1.01
CA LEU A 391 -10.76 -7.17 -1.87
C LEU A 391 -11.10 -7.10 -3.35
N LYS A 392 -12.19 -7.76 -3.79
CA LYS A 392 -12.69 -7.67 -5.17
C LYS A 392 -13.04 -6.22 -5.53
N ILE A 393 -13.79 -5.52 -4.68
CA ILE A 393 -14.18 -4.12 -4.89
C ILE A 393 -12.94 -3.23 -4.96
N ARG A 394 -12.01 -3.36 -4.01
CA ARG A 394 -10.74 -2.59 -4.02
C ARG A 394 -9.96 -2.80 -5.32
N ARG A 395 -9.80 -4.04 -5.75
CA ARG A 395 -9.12 -4.39 -7.01
C ARG A 395 -9.87 -3.82 -8.21
N TRP A 396 -11.20 -3.88 -8.23
CA TRP A 396 -12.02 -3.35 -9.31
C TRP A 396 -11.91 -1.83 -9.41
N CYS A 397 -12.03 -1.11 -8.29
CA CYS A 397 -11.90 0.35 -8.24
C CYS A 397 -10.52 0.80 -8.72
N TRP A 398 -9.47 0.11 -8.28
CA TRP A 398 -8.11 0.39 -8.72
C TRP A 398 -7.91 0.08 -10.21
N ARG A 399 -8.38 -1.08 -10.68
CA ARG A 399 -8.21 -1.51 -12.07
C ARG A 399 -8.96 -0.60 -13.04
N ASN A 400 -10.19 -0.21 -12.71
CA ASN A 400 -11.06 0.54 -13.60
C ASN A 400 -10.95 2.05 -13.43
N GLY A 401 -10.83 2.56 -12.20
CA GLY A 401 -10.78 4.00 -11.93
C GLY A 401 -9.39 4.53 -11.60
N ARG A 402 -8.47 3.66 -11.12
CA ARG A 402 -7.20 4.08 -10.46
C ARG A 402 -7.46 5.00 -9.27
N ILE A 403 -8.57 4.77 -8.57
CA ILE A 403 -8.98 5.53 -7.39
C ILE A 403 -9.04 4.54 -6.23
N SER A 404 -8.48 4.94 -5.09
CA SER A 404 -8.49 4.09 -3.90
C SER A 404 -9.89 3.99 -3.29
N LEU A 405 -10.20 2.88 -2.60
CA LEU A 405 -11.52 2.71 -1.98
C LEU A 405 -11.85 3.85 -0.98
N PRO A 406 -10.94 4.26 -0.06
CA PRO A 406 -11.24 5.38 0.83
C PRO A 406 -11.46 6.70 0.10
N GLU A 407 -10.77 6.95 -1.01
CA GLU A 407 -10.91 8.17 -1.82
C GLU A 407 -12.23 8.22 -2.60
N ILE A 408 -12.77 7.07 -2.99
CA ILE A 408 -14.13 6.98 -3.52
C ILE A 408 -15.14 7.24 -2.40
N VAL A 409 -14.97 6.57 -1.25
CA VAL A 409 -15.97 6.58 -0.17
C VAL A 409 -16.05 7.95 0.52
N ARG A 410 -14.92 8.59 0.82
CA ARG A 410 -14.82 9.87 1.58
C ARG A 410 -15.28 11.12 0.82
N ARG A 411 -16.10 10.97 -0.22
CA ARG A 411 -16.60 12.12 -0.97
C ARG A 411 -17.74 12.75 -0.18
N PRO A 412 -17.68 14.05 0.15
CA PRO A 412 -18.74 14.70 0.90
C PRO A 412 -19.99 14.87 0.03
N GLY A 413 -21.15 14.91 0.68
CA GLY A 413 -22.43 15.17 0.03
C GLY A 413 -23.57 15.23 1.04
N SER A 414 -24.79 15.08 0.55
CA SER A 414 -25.98 14.95 1.38
C SER A 414 -26.78 13.71 1.00
N VAL A 415 -27.53 13.18 1.95
CA VAL A 415 -28.36 12.00 1.78
C VAL A 415 -29.79 12.25 2.25
N THR A 416 -30.74 11.78 1.47
CA THR A 416 -32.17 11.76 1.80
C THR A 416 -32.65 10.33 1.70
N LEU A 417 -33.13 9.76 2.79
CA LEU A 417 -33.73 8.44 2.81
C LEU A 417 -35.26 8.61 2.85
N THR A 418 -35.95 8.12 1.84
CA THR A 418 -37.40 7.96 1.86
C THR A 418 -37.74 6.51 2.21
N ARG A 419 -39.04 6.19 2.26
CA ARG A 419 -39.48 4.82 2.50
C ARG A 419 -39.04 3.85 1.39
N THR A 420 -38.84 4.35 0.18
CA THR A 420 -38.59 3.53 -1.02
C THR A 420 -37.24 3.81 -1.66
N ASP A 421 -36.65 4.98 -1.39
CA ASP A 421 -35.52 5.50 -2.14
C ASP A 421 -34.45 6.04 -1.22
N LEU A 422 -33.19 5.91 -1.65
CA LEU A 422 -32.04 6.55 -1.03
C LEU A 422 -31.44 7.50 -2.06
N ASP A 423 -31.68 8.79 -1.88
CA ASP A 423 -31.14 9.83 -2.73
C ASP A 423 -29.81 10.32 -2.16
N VAL A 424 -28.75 10.25 -2.96
CA VAL A 424 -27.41 10.72 -2.59
C VAL A 424 -27.01 11.84 -3.53
N THR A 425 -26.85 13.04 -2.96
CA THR A 425 -26.43 14.23 -3.70
C THR A 425 -24.97 14.52 -3.40
N LEU A 426 -24.15 14.61 -4.44
CA LEU A 426 -22.74 15.00 -4.32
C LEU A 426 -22.55 16.42 -4.85
N HIS A 427 -21.63 17.16 -4.25
CA HIS A 427 -21.15 18.39 -4.84
C HIS A 427 -20.36 18.07 -6.13
N MET A 428 -20.51 18.91 -7.15
CA MET A 428 -19.92 18.66 -8.47
C MET A 428 -18.37 18.65 -8.44
N ASP A 429 -17.76 19.36 -7.49
CA ASP A 429 -16.32 19.34 -7.22
C ASP A 429 -15.84 18.03 -6.56
N ALA A 430 -16.73 17.31 -5.86
CA ALA A 430 -16.45 16.00 -5.29
C ALA A 430 -16.60 14.85 -6.32
N VAL A 431 -17.20 15.11 -7.48
CA VAL A 431 -17.33 14.13 -8.56
C VAL A 431 -16.14 14.23 -9.52
N ASP A 432 -15.22 13.27 -9.42
CA ASP A 432 -14.15 13.10 -10.41
C ASP A 432 -14.71 12.53 -11.73
N ILE A 433 -15.26 13.41 -12.58
CA ILE A 433 -15.77 13.06 -13.91
C ILE A 433 -14.57 12.87 -14.85
N ARG A 434 -14.09 11.63 -14.92
CA ARG A 434 -13.10 11.21 -15.94
C ARG A 434 -13.84 10.73 -17.18
N ILE A 435 -14.03 11.62 -18.14
CA ILE A 435 -14.53 11.23 -19.48
C ILE A 435 -13.43 10.41 -20.15
N ARG A 436 -13.75 9.17 -20.50
CA ARG A 436 -12.87 8.29 -21.29
C ARG A 436 -13.21 8.39 -22.76
#